data_AF-A0AAP2QGP0-F1
#
_entry.id   AF-A0AAP2QGP0-F1
#
_cell.length_a   1.000
_cell.length_b   1.000
_cell.length_c   1.000
_cell.angle_alpha   90.00
_cell.angle_beta   90.00
_cell.angle_gamma   90.00
#
_symmetry.space_group_name_H-M   'P 1'
#
loop_
_entity.id
_entity.type
_entity.pdbx_description
1 polymer ?
#
loop_
_entity_poly.entity_id
_entity_poly.type
_entity_poly.pdbx_seq_one_letter_code
_entity_poly.pdbx_strand_id
1 'polypeptide(L)' 'MNNSLAEVHPELVSEWSEENLPLTPYDITFGSNEKVW' A
#
# COMPACT_ATOMS: atom_id res chain seq x y z
N MET A 1 6.73 -11.97 9.37
CA MET A 1 7.12 -11.55 8.02
C MET A 1 6.23 -10.37 7.69
N ASN A 2 6.82 -9.20 7.52
CA ASN A 2 6.09 -8.00 7.11
C ASN A 2 6.06 -8.02 5.57
N ASN A 3 4.85 -8.13 5.02
CA ASN A 3 4.60 -8.25 3.59
C ASN A 3 3.80 -7.02 3.12
N SER A 4 4.05 -5.89 3.77
CA SER A 4 3.37 -4.64 3.46
C SER A 4 3.65 -4.22 2.02
N LEU A 5 2.70 -3.55 1.39
CA LEU A 5 2.88 -3.08 0.02
C LEU A 5 4.12 -2.19 -0.08
N ALA A 6 4.41 -1.40 0.96
CA ALA A 6 5.60 -0.56 1.03
C ALA A 6 6.93 -1.32 1.01
N GLU A 7 7.00 -2.50 1.62
CA GLU A 7 8.24 -3.29 1.67
C GLU A 7 8.45 -4.14 0.42
N VAL A 8 7.36 -4.65 -0.15
CA VAL A 8 7.43 -5.55 -1.32
C VAL A 8 7.45 -4.76 -2.62
N HIS A 9 6.76 -3.62 -2.66
CA HIS A 9 6.59 -2.75 -3.83
C HIS A 9 6.79 -1.27 -3.47
N PRO A 10 8.03 -0.84 -3.13
CA PRO A 10 8.34 0.55 -2.81
C PRO A 10 8.05 1.53 -3.96
N GLU A 11 8.02 1.05 -5.21
CA GLU A 11 7.61 1.83 -6.38
C GLU A 11 6.16 2.32 -6.28
N LEU A 12 5.24 1.48 -5.78
CA LEU A 12 3.82 1.82 -5.61
C LEU A 12 3.60 2.82 -4.48
N VAL A 13 4.52 2.89 -3.51
CA VAL A 13 4.48 3.92 -2.45
C VAL A 13 4.61 5.31 -3.04
N SER A 14 5.42 5.46 -4.09
CA SER A 14 5.60 6.76 -4.77
C SER A 14 4.39 7.15 -5.62
N GLU A 15 3.60 6.17 -6.05
CA GLU A 15 2.35 6.37 -6.79
C GLU A 15 1.11 6.46 -5.87
N TRP A 16 1.30 6.34 -4.55
CA TRP A 16 0.20 6.32 -3.59
C TRP A 16 -0.53 7.66 -3.50
N SER A 17 -1.84 7.64 -3.72
CA SER A 17 -2.69 8.81 -3.56
C SER A 17 -3.06 9.07 -2.10
N GLU A 18 -3.08 10.35 -1.69
CA GLU A 18 -3.64 10.79 -0.41
C GLU A 18 -5.15 10.48 -0.28
N GLU A 19 -5.84 10.20 -1.39
CA GLU A 19 -7.23 9.74 -1.39
C GLU A 19 -7.42 8.37 -0.73
N ASN A 20 -6.33 7.62 -0.56
CA ASN A 20 -6.35 6.34 0.16
C ASN A 20 -6.33 6.53 1.69
N LEU A 21 -6.19 7.75 2.19
CA LEU A 21 -6.25 8.01 3.64
C LEU A 21 -7.60 7.55 4.22
N PRO A 22 -7.60 6.93 5.41
CA PRO A 22 -6.47 6.85 6.35
C PRO A 22 -5.52 5.66 6.12
N LEU A 23 -5.71 4.87 5.05
CA LEU A 23 -4.84 3.73 4.75
C LEU A 23 -3.50 4.21 4.21
N THR A 24 -2.43 3.57 4.67
CA THR A 24 -1.08 3.75 4.14
C THR A 24 -0.60 2.50 3.43
N PRO A 25 0.42 2.59 2.56
CA PRO A 25 1.06 1.42 1.94
C PRO A 25 1.65 0.43 2.96
N TYR A 26 1.81 0.84 4.21
CA TYR A 26 2.27 0.01 5.32
C TYR A 26 1.13 -0.78 5.98
N ASP A 27 -0.12 -0.31 5.86
CA ASP A 27 -1.30 -0.95 6.46
C ASP A 27 -1.84 -2.08 5.59
N ILE A 28 -1.56 -2.03 4.28
CA ILE A 28 -1.98 -3.04 3.32
C ILE A 28 -0.84 -3.97 2.94
N THR A 29 -1.17 -5.23 2.70
CA THR A 29 -0.21 -6.24 2.22
C THR A 29 -0.26 -6.39 0.72
N PHE A 30 0.87 -6.77 0.10
CA PHE A 30 0.86 -7.08 -1.32
C PHE A 30 -0.09 -8.26 -1.59
N GLY A 31 -1.02 -8.11 -2.54
CA GLY A 31 -2.09 -9.09 -2.79
C GLY A 31 -3.32 -8.94 -1.88
N SER A 32 -3.43 -7.86 -1.09
CA SER A 32 -4.70 -7.48 -0.47
C SER A 32 -5.77 -7.25 -1.55
N ASN A 33 -7.03 -7.58 -1.22
CA ASN A 33 -8.18 -7.27 -2.07
C ASN A 33 -8.75 -5.87 -1.81
N GLU A 34 -8.03 -5.04 -1.04
CA GLU A 34 -8.43 -3.65 -0.83
C GLU A 34 -8.29 -2.84 -2.11
N LYS A 35 -9.35 -2.07 -2.39
CA LYS A 35 -9.34 -1.10 -3.48
C LYS A 35 -8.76 0.20 -2.96
N VAL A 36 -7.66 0.58 -3.60
CA VAL A 36 -6.95 1.83 -3.41
C VAL A 36 -6.89 2.52 -4.78
N TRP A 37 -6.86 3.85 -4.76
CA TRP A 37 -6.78 4.72 -5.93
C TRP A 37 -5.47 4.58 -6.68
#